data_AF-A0A662HWI9-F1
#
_entry.id   AF-A0A662HWI9-F1
#
_cell.length_a   1.000
_cell.length_b   1.000
_cell.length_c   1.000
_cell.angle_alpha   90.00
_cell.angle_beta   90.00
_cell.angle_gamma   90.00
#
_symmetry.space_group_name_H-M   'P 1'
#
loop_
_entity.id
_entity.type
_entity.pdbx_description
1 polymer ?
#
loop_
_entity_poly.entity_id
_entity_poly.type
_entity_poly.pdbx_seq_one_letter_code
_entity_poly.pdbx_strand_id
1 'polypeptide(L)'
;MHNNKFFILITIITFLFFYTCSTPTLAVAAVNSYDKYIISAKLNVEKLEIQANETIYYTNRHDLGFNELYLHIYPNAPSFKSLGGSIEIRKISIDGKEAKFIVTGEDRTILKIFLPTPLLPSSSIK
;
A
#
# COMPACT_ATOMS: atom_id res chain seq x y z
N MET A 1 60.38 -23.22 35.01
CA MET A 1 59.27 -22.35 35.44
C MET A 1 59.07 -21.28 34.38
N HIS A 2 58.27 -21.59 33.35
CA HIS A 2 58.00 -20.71 32.21
C HIS A 2 56.68 -19.98 32.44
N ASN A 3 56.60 -18.71 32.03
CA ASN A 3 55.68 -17.69 32.52
C ASN A 3 54.19 -17.92 32.17
N ASN A 4 53.42 -18.49 33.11
CA ASN A 4 51.95 -18.61 33.01
C ASN A 4 51.23 -17.24 32.92
N LYS A 5 51.90 -16.15 33.33
CA LYS A 5 51.36 -14.78 33.27
C LYS A 5 51.26 -14.24 31.84
N PHE A 6 52.10 -14.71 30.91
CA PHE A 6 52.08 -14.27 29.51
C PHE A 6 50.92 -14.91 28.73
N PHE A 7 50.62 -16.18 29.02
CA PHE A 7 49.46 -16.86 28.43
C PHE A 7 48.14 -16.24 28.90
N ILE A 8 48.00 -15.90 30.18
CA ILE A 8 46.79 -15.29 30.74
C ILE A 8 46.51 -13.91 30.11
N LEU A 9 47.55 -13.13 29.79
CA LEU A 9 47.40 -11.82 29.14
C LEU A 9 46.91 -11.93 27.69
N ILE A 10 47.35 -12.97 26.95
CA ILE A 10 46.90 -13.24 25.57
C ILE A 10 45.44 -13.70 25.55
N THR A 11 44.98 -14.46 26.56
CA THR A 11 43.58 -14.88 26.66
C THR A 11 42.63 -13.71 26.95
N ILE A 12 43.06 -12.72 27.72
CA ILE A 12 42.24 -11.52 28.02
C ILE A 12 42.12 -10.61 26.79
N ILE A 13 43.21 -10.45 26.02
CA ILE A 13 43.22 -9.61 24.79
C ILE A 13 42.37 -10.25 23.68
N THR A 14 42.33 -11.58 23.57
CA THR A 14 41.46 -12.27 22.62
C THR A 14 39.98 -12.21 23.01
N PHE A 15 39.65 -12.20 24.31
CA PHE A 15 38.26 -12.03 24.76
C PHE A 15 37.71 -10.61 24.53
N LEU A 16 38.58 -9.59 24.49
CA LEU A 16 38.22 -8.21 24.19
C LEU A 16 37.96 -7.92 22.70
N PHE A 17 38.42 -8.78 21.79
CA PHE A 17 38.21 -8.63 20.34
C PHE A 17 36.89 -9.22 19.82
N PHE A 18 36.16 -10.00 20.62
CA PHE A 18 34.87 -10.60 20.22
C PHE A 18 33.63 -9.78 20.58
N TYR A 19 33.78 -8.65 21.28
CA TYR A 19 32.69 -7.70 21.46
C TYR A 19 32.70 -6.66 20.34
N THR A 20 32.54 -7.10 19.09
CA THR A 20 32.02 -6.21 18.06
C THR A 20 30.60 -5.87 18.49
N CYS A 21 30.41 -4.67 19.01
CA CYS A 21 29.12 -4.07 19.22
C CYS A 21 28.39 -4.06 17.87
N SER A 22 27.58 -5.09 17.62
CA SER A 22 26.63 -5.09 16.53
C SER A 22 25.61 -4.02 16.89
N THR A 23 25.86 -2.79 16.43
CA THR A 23 24.86 -1.74 16.44
C THR A 23 23.67 -2.29 15.67
N PRO A 24 22.47 -2.37 16.26
CA PRO A 24 21.29 -2.65 15.47
C PRO A 24 21.21 -1.53 14.45
N THR A 25 21.43 -1.85 13.19
CA THR A 25 21.15 -0.92 12.11
C THR A 25 19.63 -0.80 12.13
N LEU A 26 19.12 0.25 12.76
CA LEU A 26 17.77 0.71 12.52
C LEU A 26 17.70 0.96 11.02
N ALA A 27 17.07 0.02 10.31
CA ALA A 27 16.73 0.22 8.91
C ALA A 27 16.03 1.58 8.86
N VAL A 28 16.68 2.54 8.20
CA VAL A 28 16.13 3.86 7.96
C VAL A 28 14.76 3.64 7.37
N ALA A 29 13.76 4.20 8.05
CA ALA A 29 12.35 4.05 7.80
C ALA A 29 12.05 3.99 6.30
N ALA A 30 11.21 3.03 5.93
CA ALA A 30 10.64 2.89 4.59
C ALA A 30 10.50 4.27 3.94
N VAL A 31 11.21 4.48 2.84
CA VAL A 31 10.99 5.63 1.97
C VAL A 31 9.49 5.77 1.82
N ASN A 32 8.93 6.91 2.24
CA ASN A 32 7.51 7.23 2.11
C ASN A 32 7.17 7.28 0.61
N SER A 33 7.01 6.12 -0.02
CA SER A 33 6.51 6.02 -1.36
C SER A 33 5.03 6.33 -1.26
N TYR A 34 4.62 7.44 -1.86
CA TYR A 34 3.21 7.73 -2.06
C TYR A 34 2.53 6.56 -2.78
N ASP A 35 1.23 6.40 -2.54
CA ASP A 35 0.44 5.48 -3.36
C ASP A 35 0.57 5.89 -4.83
N LYS A 36 0.76 4.89 -5.68
CA LYS A 36 0.97 5.09 -7.11
C LYS A 36 -0.28 4.65 -7.84
N TYR A 37 -0.69 5.41 -8.84
CA TYR A 37 -1.75 4.97 -9.74
C TYR A 37 -1.34 5.16 -11.20
N ILE A 38 -1.92 4.33 -12.06
CA ILE A 38 -1.72 4.37 -13.52
C ILE A 38 -3.10 4.35 -14.15
N ILE A 39 -3.40 5.35 -14.99
CA ILE A 39 -4.66 5.44 -15.72
C ILE A 39 -4.35 5.30 -17.21
N SER A 40 -5.02 4.35 -17.86
CA SER A 40 -5.08 4.25 -19.31
C SER A 40 -6.51 4.57 -19.74
N ALA A 41 -6.69 5.63 -20.51
CA ALA A 41 -8.01 6.13 -20.90
C ALA A 41 -8.11 6.36 -22.41
N LYS A 42 -9.32 6.14 -22.94
CA LYS A 42 -9.69 6.42 -24.34
C LYS A 42 -10.90 7.36 -24.35
N LEU A 43 -10.75 8.49 -25.02
CA LEU A 43 -11.84 9.42 -25.29
C LEU A 43 -12.61 8.99 -26.55
N ASN A 44 -13.93 8.93 -26.43
CA ASN A 44 -14.85 8.85 -27.55
C ASN A 44 -15.60 10.18 -27.66
N VAL A 45 -15.21 11.01 -28.64
CA VAL A 45 -15.79 12.34 -28.84
C VAL A 45 -17.21 12.31 -29.39
N GLU A 46 -17.61 11.26 -30.12
CA GLU A 46 -18.96 11.13 -30.67
C GLU A 46 -19.97 10.80 -29.58
N LYS A 47 -19.56 9.96 -28.62
CA LYS A 47 -20.39 9.57 -27.47
C LYS A 47 -20.23 10.47 -26.25
N LEU A 48 -19.22 11.35 -26.26
CA LEU A 48 -18.79 12.15 -25.09
C LEU A 48 -18.46 11.26 -23.88
N GLU A 49 -17.79 10.13 -24.14
CA GLU A 49 -17.47 9.11 -23.14
C GLU A 49 -15.96 8.94 -22.99
N ILE A 50 -15.51 8.71 -21.75
CA ILE A 50 -14.16 8.24 -21.45
C ILE A 50 -14.25 6.81 -20.94
N GLN A 51 -13.54 5.89 -21.60
CA GLN A 51 -13.35 4.52 -21.11
C GLN A 51 -11.95 4.42 -20.53
N ALA A 52 -11.83 4.00 -19.26
CA ALA A 52 -10.55 3.96 -18.57
C ALA A 52 -10.35 2.67 -17.79
N ASN A 53 -9.10 2.26 -17.67
CA ASN A 53 -8.62 1.31 -16.68
C ASN A 53 -7.66 2.05 -15.76
N GLU A 54 -7.89 1.94 -14.46
CA GLU A 54 -7.03 2.49 -13.42
C GLU A 54 -6.45 1.33 -12.58
N THR A 55 -5.15 1.39 -12.29
CA THR A 55 -4.47 0.47 -11.38
C THR A 55 -3.88 1.27 -10.23
N ILE A 56 -4.21 0.89 -9.00
CA ILE A 56 -3.80 1.61 -7.77
C ILE A 56 -2.90 0.67 -6.96
N TYR A 57 -1.64 1.06 -6.77
CA TYR A 57 -0.72 0.40 -5.86
C TYR A 57 -0.86 1.03 -4.49
N TYR A 58 -1.50 0.30 -3.58
CA TYR A 58 -1.80 0.78 -2.24
C TYR A 58 -1.05 -0.04 -1.19
N THR A 59 -0.48 0.63 -0.19
CA THR A 59 0.12 -0.01 0.99
C THR A 59 -0.64 0.42 2.24
N ASN A 60 -1.06 -0.54 3.06
CA ASN A 60 -1.66 -0.23 4.35
C ASN A 60 -0.59 0.37 5.28
N ARG A 61 -0.69 1.67 5.54
CA ARG A 61 0.20 2.42 6.46
C ARG A 61 -0.44 2.65 7.83
N HIS A 62 -1.60 2.05 8.08
CA HIS A 62 -2.24 2.03 9.38
C HIS A 62 -1.68 0.89 10.23
N ASP A 63 -1.86 1.00 11.54
CA ASP A 63 -1.49 0.01 12.55
C ASP A 63 -2.49 -1.15 12.66
N LEU A 64 -3.64 -1.06 11.96
CA LEU A 64 -4.71 -2.05 11.95
C LEU A 64 -4.92 -2.63 10.56
N GLY A 65 -5.28 -3.91 10.52
CA GLY A 65 -5.75 -4.56 9.31
C GLY A 65 -7.23 -4.23 9.04
N PHE A 66 -7.63 -4.22 7.78
CA PHE A 66 -9.01 -3.96 7.38
C PHE A 66 -9.44 -4.85 6.21
N ASN A 67 -10.75 -5.03 6.05
CA ASN A 67 -11.35 -5.88 5.00
C ASN A 67 -11.94 -5.08 3.84
N GLU A 68 -11.89 -3.75 3.92
CA GLU A 68 -12.64 -2.87 3.03
C GLU A 68 -11.78 -1.68 2.64
N LEU A 69 -11.84 -1.31 1.36
CA LEU A 69 -11.27 -0.07 0.85
C LEU A 69 -12.38 0.85 0.35
N TYR A 70 -12.17 2.15 0.52
CA TYR A 70 -13.13 3.18 0.16
C TYR A 70 -12.44 4.20 -0.74
N LEU A 71 -13.02 4.45 -1.91
CA LEU A 71 -12.54 5.46 -2.86
C LEU A 71 -13.68 6.43 -3.19
N HIS A 72 -13.35 7.69 -3.43
CA HIS A 72 -14.33 8.65 -3.95
C HIS A 72 -14.45 8.55 -5.47
N ILE A 73 -15.69 8.59 -5.96
CA ILE A 73 -16.03 8.64 -7.38
C ILE A 73 -16.83 9.92 -7.67
N TYR A 74 -16.14 11.05 -7.62
CA TYR A 74 -16.73 12.39 -7.71
C TYR A 74 -17.63 12.66 -8.93
N PRO A 75 -17.42 12.06 -10.13
CA PRO A 75 -18.35 12.27 -11.24
C PRO A 75 -19.81 11.90 -10.91
N ASN A 76 -20.06 11.09 -9.88
CA ASN A 76 -21.41 10.74 -9.43
C ASN A 76 -22.05 11.74 -8.47
N ALA A 77 -21.31 12.74 -7.98
CA ALA A 77 -21.84 13.74 -7.04
C ALA A 77 -22.96 14.57 -7.70
N PRO A 78 -23.94 15.08 -6.92
CA PRO A 78 -25.10 15.81 -7.44
C PRO A 78 -24.76 16.98 -8.37
N SER A 79 -23.67 17.70 -8.09
CA SER A 79 -23.21 18.86 -8.88
C SER A 79 -22.74 18.49 -10.29
N PHE A 80 -22.15 17.30 -10.48
CA PHE A 80 -21.75 16.79 -11.79
C PHE A 80 -22.91 16.09 -12.49
N LYS A 81 -23.71 15.36 -11.71
CA LYS A 81 -24.85 14.60 -12.22
C LYS A 81 -25.93 15.49 -12.80
N SER A 82 -26.18 16.66 -12.21
CA SER A 82 -27.10 17.67 -12.76
C SER A 82 -26.67 18.21 -14.12
N LEU A 83 -25.38 18.11 -14.46
CA LEU A 83 -24.79 18.50 -15.74
C LEU A 83 -24.63 17.31 -16.71
N GLY A 84 -25.18 16.14 -16.38
CA GLY A 84 -25.06 14.92 -17.18
C GLY A 84 -23.78 14.11 -16.93
N GLY A 85 -22.93 14.52 -15.99
CA GLY A 85 -21.73 13.78 -15.60
C GLY A 85 -22.06 12.54 -14.76
N SER A 86 -21.37 11.43 -15.03
CA SER A 86 -21.42 10.24 -14.17
C SER A 86 -20.23 9.33 -14.46
N ILE A 87 -19.95 8.41 -13.54
CA ILE A 87 -19.01 7.31 -13.76
C ILE A 87 -19.66 5.99 -13.37
N GLU A 88 -19.51 5.01 -14.26
CA GLU A 88 -19.92 3.62 -14.06
C GLU A 88 -18.66 2.78 -13.81
N ILE A 89 -18.59 2.12 -12.65
CA ILE A 89 -17.52 1.16 -12.35
C ILE A 89 -17.97 -0.20 -12.88
N ARG A 90 -17.27 -0.72 -13.89
CA ARG A 90 -17.64 -1.98 -14.55
C ARG A 90 -17.12 -3.22 -13.82
N LYS A 91 -15.89 -3.15 -13.32
CA LYS A 91 -15.19 -4.29 -12.69
C LYS A 91 -14.06 -3.78 -11.80
N ILE A 92 -13.79 -4.53 -10.72
CA ILE A 92 -12.61 -4.35 -9.87
C ILE A 92 -11.92 -5.69 -9.72
N SER A 93 -10.59 -5.67 -9.70
CA SER A 93 -9.77 -6.82 -9.34
C SER A 93 -8.71 -6.43 -8.33
N ILE A 94 -8.41 -7.32 -7.39
CA ILE A 94 -7.32 -7.20 -6.42
C ILE A 94 -6.34 -8.33 -6.75
N ASP A 95 -5.10 -7.97 -7.08
CA ASP A 95 -4.04 -8.92 -7.47
C ASP A 95 -4.49 -9.90 -8.57
N GLY A 96 -5.28 -9.40 -9.51
CA GLY A 96 -5.82 -10.16 -10.65
C GLY A 96 -7.06 -11.00 -10.35
N LYS A 97 -7.52 -11.07 -9.11
CA LYS A 97 -8.78 -11.75 -8.75
C LYS A 97 -9.92 -10.74 -8.68
N GLU A 98 -11.05 -11.07 -9.28
CA GLU A 98 -12.22 -10.18 -9.25
C GLU A 98 -12.72 -9.97 -7.82
N ALA A 99 -13.00 -8.71 -7.48
CA ALA A 99 -13.44 -8.29 -6.18
C ALA A 99 -14.86 -7.75 -6.23
N LYS A 100 -15.63 -7.98 -5.15
CA LYS A 100 -16.95 -7.38 -4.99
C LYS A 100 -16.80 -5.91 -4.61
N PHE A 101 -17.72 -5.08 -5.09
CA PHE A 101 -17.80 -3.68 -4.72
C PHE A 101 -19.24 -3.19 -4.71
N ILE A 102 -19.49 -2.08 -4.02
CA ILE A 102 -20.75 -1.35 -4.05
C ILE A 102 -20.47 0.14 -4.17
N VAL A 103 -21.34 0.85 -4.89
CA VAL A 103 -21.41 2.31 -4.85
C VAL A 103 -22.43 2.70 -3.79
N THR A 104 -22.00 3.47 -2.79
CA THR A 104 -22.76 3.83 -1.59
C THR A 104 -22.52 5.30 -1.21
N GLY A 105 -22.98 5.69 -0.02
CA GLY A 105 -23.07 7.09 0.41
C GLY A 105 -24.39 7.74 -0.04
N GLU A 106 -24.84 8.75 0.71
CA GLU A 106 -26.08 9.48 0.42
C GLU A 106 -26.07 10.11 -0.98
N ASP A 107 -24.91 10.59 -1.41
CA ASP A 107 -24.66 11.20 -2.72
C ASP A 107 -24.16 10.20 -3.78
N ARG A 108 -24.00 8.92 -3.41
CA ARG A 108 -23.48 7.83 -4.26
C ARG A 108 -22.06 8.08 -4.78
N THR A 109 -21.22 8.77 -4.00
CA THR A 109 -19.83 9.06 -4.36
C THR A 109 -18.82 8.11 -3.73
N ILE A 110 -19.25 7.12 -2.94
CA ILE A 110 -18.35 6.21 -2.25
C ILE A 110 -18.31 4.86 -2.95
N LEU A 111 -17.15 4.50 -3.50
CA LEU A 111 -16.87 3.16 -3.98
C LEU A 111 -16.28 2.33 -2.84
N LYS A 112 -17.09 1.41 -2.31
CA LYS A 112 -16.66 0.44 -1.29
C LYS A 112 -16.24 -0.86 -1.96
N ILE A 113 -15.03 -1.32 -1.68
CA ILE A 113 -14.41 -2.53 -2.25
C ILE A 113 -14.19 -3.54 -1.13
N PHE A 114 -14.63 -4.78 -1.33
CA PHE A 114 -14.44 -5.87 -0.37
C PHE A 114 -13.16 -6.62 -0.68
N LEU A 115 -12.22 -6.63 0.27
CA LEU A 115 -10.98 -7.38 0.16
C LEU A 115 -11.23 -8.87 0.44
N PRO A 116 -10.60 -9.78 -0.32
CA PRO A 116 -10.76 -11.23 -0.10
C PRO A 116 -10.15 -11.70 1.22
N THR A 117 -9.14 -10.98 1.70
CA THR A 117 -8.47 -11.18 2.99
C THR A 117 -8.15 -9.83 3.62
N PRO A 118 -8.08 -9.72 4.95
CA PRO A 118 -7.69 -8.48 5.61
C PRO A 118 -6.34 -7.98 5.08
N LEU A 119 -6.26 -6.70 4.71
CA LEU A 119 -4.99 -6.08 4.35
C LEU A 119 -4.26 -5.68 5.63
N LEU A 120 -3.25 -6.45 6.01
CA LEU A 120 -2.49 -6.24 7.25
C LEU A 120 -1.59 -5.00 7.16
N PRO A 121 -1.16 -4.44 8.31
CA PRO A 121 -0.19 -3.35 8.35
C PRO A 121 1.04 -3.65 7.47
N SER A 122 1.50 -2.63 6.74
CA SER A 122 2.62 -2.68 5.79
C SER A 122 2.47 -3.64 4.61
N SER A 123 1.32 -4.31 4.45
CA SER A 123 1.03 -5.12 3.26
C SER A 123 0.53 -4.25 2.11
N SER A 124 0.80 -4.68 0.88
CA SER A 124 0.43 -3.96 -0.34
C SER A 124 -0.47 -4.79 -1.26
N ILE A 125 -1.30 -4.11 -2.03
CA ILE A 125 -2.14 -4.68 -3.09
C ILE A 125 -2.09 -3.82 -4.35
N LYS A 126 -2.56 -4.39 -5.47
CA LYS A 126 -2.82 -3.66 -6.72
C LYS A 126 -4.13 -4.04 -7.39
#